data_AF-A0A2D6A8Z0-F1
#
_entry.id   AF-A0A2D6A8Z0-F1
#
_cell.length_a   1.000
_cell.length_b   1.000
_cell.length_c   1.000
_cell.angle_alpha   90.00
_cell.angle_beta   90.00
_cell.angle_gamma   90.00
#
_symmetry.space_group_name_H-M   'P 1'
#
loop_
_entity.id
_entity.type
_entity.pdbx_description
1 polymer ?
#
loop_
_entity_poly.entity_id
_entity_poly.type
_entity_poly.pdbx_seq_one_letter_code
_entity_poly.pdbx_strand_id
1 'polypeptide(L)'
;MAKPPPTNPPLPRKLRENIEAAAMAILMAVGLKYFLLEAYEIPTPSMQTTLMGSPDLGIYDRILVNKAAYLWRDPQRFDIAVFRYPHNRSQNYVKRILGLPGERLKIAGGDLYRVSPPGKLPAYEIVRKPLSLQGSLWKRVYEQSTANAASAFKIRSANGKWSVDGDVVVARDSTGRGASTVFLRADELRNHAWHGYPEYLQEKVKDLQRAGLGSGRAMVGDIRWRTAATPDDKTEAIELLLTERPEGGSARELSLRIEKRGDAATARLRARELRPNAQKVEVRSENIEWTAGSELALEFINSDDRLFARVGGTSLGPLAYTSMPRHLAQGGVQLRLTAEGGTTRFAETTVDRDMCYLPWDEDPDFVFEVPADHLWMLGDNPEQSDDGRSWALAKIWVDADNRIVAPNKGKLLVGNARWMFKNQPESLDRDENPVVVPKRNRIVLSDLQGEEHVLIGSPEDVRKWMRDEERGDSVRFVPGKYMMGRAFATFWPANPFAWFRIGLIR
;
A
#
# COMPACT_ATOMS: atom_id res chain seq x y z
N MET A 1 22.48 -64.31 -51.77
CA MET A 1 22.29 -63.84 -50.37
C MET A 1 22.71 -62.39 -50.30
N ALA A 2 21.77 -61.46 -50.13
CA ALA A 2 22.07 -60.03 -49.99
C ALA A 2 22.39 -59.71 -48.53
N LYS A 3 23.49 -58.99 -48.28
CA LYS A 3 23.90 -58.52 -46.95
C LYS A 3 22.86 -57.50 -46.45
N PRO A 4 22.35 -57.63 -45.21
CA PRO A 4 21.43 -56.64 -44.66
C PRO A 4 22.11 -55.26 -44.55
N PRO A 5 21.35 -54.16 -44.68
CA PRO A 5 21.91 -52.82 -44.63
C PRO A 5 22.54 -52.54 -43.26
N PRO A 6 23.63 -51.76 -43.20
CA PRO A 6 24.28 -51.44 -41.94
C PRO A 6 23.32 -50.66 -41.03
N THR A 7 22.95 -51.25 -39.91
CA THR A 7 22.29 -50.56 -38.81
C THR A 7 23.27 -49.57 -38.19
N ASN A 8 22.91 -48.30 -38.10
CA ASN A 8 23.73 -47.28 -37.45
C ASN A 8 24.20 -47.79 -36.07
N PRO A 9 25.49 -47.66 -35.73
CA PRO A 9 26.00 -48.14 -34.45
C PRO A 9 25.23 -47.44 -33.32
N PRO A 10 24.82 -48.17 -32.27
CA PRO A 10 24.15 -47.55 -31.14
C PRO A 10 25.06 -46.47 -30.55
N LEU A 11 24.46 -45.33 -30.17
CA LEU A 11 25.18 -44.24 -29.52
C LEU A 11 26.04 -44.79 -28.38
N PRO A 12 27.27 -44.26 -28.17
CA PRO A 12 28.11 -44.66 -27.06
C PRO A 12 27.31 -44.61 -25.76
N ARG A 13 27.38 -45.66 -24.93
CA ARG A 13 26.58 -45.81 -23.70
C ARG A 13 26.56 -44.53 -22.83
N LYS A 14 27.72 -43.89 -22.67
CA LYS A 14 27.88 -42.61 -21.95
C LYS A 14 27.10 -41.46 -22.58
N LEU A 15 27.06 -41.40 -23.91
CA LEU A 15 26.30 -40.38 -24.64
C LEU A 15 24.79 -40.59 -24.48
N ARG A 16 24.31 -41.85 -24.51
CA ARG A 16 22.91 -42.18 -24.25
C ARG A 16 22.50 -41.82 -22.82
N GLU A 17 23.29 -42.21 -21.82
CA GLU A 17 23.05 -41.89 -20.41
C GLU A 17 22.98 -40.37 -20.16
N ASN A 18 23.88 -39.60 -20.79
CA ASN A 18 23.86 -38.14 -20.71
C ASN A 18 22.62 -37.52 -21.38
N ILE A 19 22.20 -38.05 -22.54
CA ILE A 19 21.00 -37.58 -23.25
C ILE A 19 19.74 -37.90 -22.43
N GLU A 20 19.64 -39.11 -21.86
CA GLU A 20 18.53 -39.51 -20.99
C GLU A 20 18.44 -38.62 -19.74
N ALA A 21 19.57 -38.35 -19.09
CA ALA A 21 19.64 -37.44 -17.95
C ALA A 21 19.23 -36.00 -18.33
N ALA A 22 19.71 -35.49 -19.46
CA ALA A 22 19.34 -34.17 -19.96
C ALA A 22 17.85 -34.08 -20.30
N ALA A 23 17.30 -35.10 -20.97
CA ALA A 23 15.88 -35.17 -21.30
C ALA A 23 15.00 -35.21 -20.05
N MET A 24 15.37 -36.02 -19.04
CA MET A 24 14.66 -36.07 -17.75
C MET A 24 14.73 -34.72 -17.03
N ALA A 25 15.90 -34.08 -17.00
CA ALA A 25 16.05 -32.76 -16.39
C ALA A 25 15.18 -31.71 -17.08
N ILE A 26 15.11 -31.69 -18.42
CA ILE A 26 14.24 -30.80 -19.19
C ILE A 26 12.78 -31.10 -18.89
N LEU A 27 12.37 -32.36 -18.89
CA LEU A 27 10.99 -32.77 -18.61
C LEU A 27 10.57 -32.36 -17.19
N MET A 28 11.43 -32.57 -16.20
CA MET A 28 11.19 -32.11 -14.83
C MET A 28 11.12 -30.58 -14.75
N ALA A 29 12.02 -29.86 -15.43
CA ALA A 29 12.01 -28.40 -15.44
C ALA A 29 10.74 -27.84 -16.11
N VAL A 30 10.30 -28.44 -17.22
CA VAL A 30 9.06 -28.07 -17.91
C VAL A 30 7.84 -28.42 -17.06
N GLY A 31 7.83 -29.58 -16.40
CA GLY A 31 6.77 -29.96 -15.47
C GLY A 31 6.66 -29.00 -14.29
N LEU A 32 7.79 -28.70 -13.64
CA LEU A 32 7.89 -27.72 -12.56
C LEU A 32 7.38 -26.34 -13.00
N LYS A 33 7.81 -25.86 -14.17
CA LYS A 33 7.36 -24.58 -14.75
C LYS A 33 5.86 -24.60 -15.08
N TYR A 34 5.36 -25.66 -15.70
CA TYR A 34 3.97 -25.70 -16.13
C TYR A 34 2.99 -25.78 -14.95
N PHE A 35 3.31 -26.62 -13.96
CA PHE A 35 2.39 -26.94 -12.85
C PHE A 35 2.61 -26.11 -11.60
N LEU A 36 3.84 -25.67 -11.31
CA LEU A 36 4.16 -25.07 -10.01
C LEU A 36 4.54 -23.58 -10.11
N LEU A 37 5.23 -23.16 -11.17
CA LEU A 37 5.86 -21.83 -11.24
C LEU A 37 5.53 -21.06 -12.53
N GLU A 38 4.84 -19.93 -12.40
CA GLU A 38 4.53 -19.05 -13.52
C GLU A 38 5.12 -17.66 -13.32
N ALA A 39 5.59 -17.04 -14.40
CA ALA A 39 6.13 -15.68 -14.38
C ALA A 39 5.13 -14.73 -15.04
N TYR A 40 4.79 -13.65 -14.35
CA TYR A 40 3.94 -12.59 -14.89
C TYR A 40 4.70 -11.27 -14.95
N GLU A 41 4.40 -10.47 -15.96
CA GLU A 41 4.83 -9.07 -16.04
C GLU A 41 3.77 -8.18 -15.41
N ILE A 42 4.19 -7.13 -14.70
CA ILE A 42 3.31 -6.17 -14.03
C ILE A 42 3.23 -4.89 -14.87
N PRO A 43 2.11 -4.66 -15.59
CA PRO A 43 1.97 -3.49 -16.44
C PRO A 43 1.29 -2.31 -15.72
N THR A 44 0.71 -2.49 -14.53
CA THR A 44 -0.12 -1.46 -13.88
C THR A 44 0.47 -0.98 -12.55
N PRO A 45 0.15 0.25 -12.11
CA PRO A 45 0.72 0.83 -10.91
C PRO A 45 -0.03 0.47 -9.62
N SER A 46 -1.06 -0.36 -9.71
CA SER A 46 -1.98 -0.64 -8.59
C SER A 46 -1.33 -1.33 -7.38
N MET A 47 -0.24 -2.07 -7.57
CA MET A 47 0.51 -2.73 -6.50
C MET A 47 1.74 -1.94 -6.03
N GLN A 48 1.89 -0.69 -6.45
CA GLN A 48 3.06 0.11 -6.08
C GLN A 48 3.04 0.54 -4.61
N THR A 49 4.17 0.57 -3.92
CA THR A 49 5.55 0.37 -4.42
C THR A 49 6.04 -1.06 -4.22
N THR A 50 5.16 -1.98 -3.85
CA THR A 50 5.48 -3.39 -3.64
C THR A 50 5.82 -4.08 -4.96
N LEU A 51 5.04 -3.82 -6.00
CA LEU A 51 5.29 -4.23 -7.37
C LEU A 51 5.18 -3.01 -8.29
N MET A 52 6.23 -2.77 -9.06
CA MET A 52 6.36 -1.60 -9.91
C MET A 52 5.91 -1.91 -11.34
N GLY A 53 4.78 -1.34 -11.77
CA GLY A 53 4.34 -1.34 -13.18
C GLY A 53 3.95 0.06 -13.64
N SER A 54 4.55 0.56 -14.72
CA SER A 54 4.19 1.83 -15.35
C SER A 54 4.71 1.84 -16.79
N PRO A 55 3.82 1.69 -17.79
CA PRO A 55 4.21 1.66 -19.18
C PRO A 55 4.85 2.98 -19.65
N ASP A 56 4.29 4.10 -19.21
CA ASP A 56 4.77 5.45 -19.48
C ASP A 56 6.21 5.69 -18.98
N LEU A 57 6.58 5.03 -17.89
CA LEU A 57 7.93 5.11 -17.32
C LEU A 57 8.85 3.97 -17.80
N GLY A 58 8.36 3.04 -18.62
CA GLY A 58 9.09 1.86 -19.06
C GLY A 58 9.42 0.87 -17.92
N ILE A 59 8.60 0.85 -16.88
CA ILE A 59 8.80 0.08 -15.65
C ILE A 59 7.87 -1.13 -15.67
N TYR A 60 8.46 -2.33 -15.58
CA TYR A 60 7.73 -3.59 -15.65
C TYR A 60 8.39 -4.62 -14.75
N ASP A 61 8.01 -4.64 -13.46
CA ASP A 61 8.38 -5.73 -12.57
C ASP A 61 7.88 -7.05 -13.13
N ARG A 62 8.64 -8.12 -12.86
CA ARG A 62 8.19 -9.48 -13.14
C ARG A 62 8.10 -10.25 -11.84
N ILE A 63 7.03 -11.00 -11.67
CA ILE A 63 6.80 -11.79 -10.47
C ILE A 63 6.84 -13.28 -10.77
N LEU A 64 7.31 -14.07 -9.79
CA LEU A 64 7.14 -15.51 -9.77
C LEU A 64 5.97 -15.87 -8.87
N VAL A 65 5.11 -16.74 -9.40
CA VAL A 65 3.88 -17.19 -8.76
C VAL A 65 3.95 -18.69 -8.51
N ASN A 66 3.71 -19.07 -7.26
CA ASN A 66 3.50 -20.46 -6.87
C ASN A 66 2.04 -20.83 -7.09
N LYS A 67 1.76 -21.58 -8.16
CA LYS A 67 0.41 -22.01 -8.54
C LYS A 67 -0.19 -23.03 -7.59
N ALA A 68 0.66 -23.83 -6.95
CA ALA A 68 0.21 -24.86 -6.04
C ALA A 68 0.02 -24.36 -4.60
N ALA A 69 0.35 -23.10 -4.32
CA ALA A 69 0.19 -22.51 -2.99
C ALA A 69 -1.23 -22.74 -2.45
N TYR A 70 -2.27 -22.44 -3.24
CA TYR A 70 -3.66 -22.57 -2.80
C TYR A 70 -4.28 -23.95 -3.05
N LEU A 71 -3.49 -24.93 -3.51
CA LEU A 71 -3.91 -26.33 -3.57
C LEU A 71 -3.70 -27.07 -2.24
N TRP A 72 -2.73 -26.62 -1.44
CA TRP A 72 -2.32 -27.30 -0.20
C TRP A 72 -2.53 -26.46 1.06
N ARG A 73 -2.78 -25.16 0.92
CA ARG A 73 -3.13 -24.27 2.03
C ARG A 73 -4.20 -23.28 1.61
N ASP A 74 -4.97 -22.82 2.59
CA ASP A 74 -5.93 -21.75 2.35
C ASP A 74 -5.20 -20.42 2.06
N PRO A 75 -5.83 -19.52 1.28
CA PRO A 75 -5.37 -18.14 1.12
C PRO A 75 -5.30 -17.44 2.47
N GLN A 76 -4.17 -16.80 2.76
CA GLN A 76 -3.97 -16.09 4.01
C GLN A 76 -4.09 -14.58 3.79
N ARG A 77 -4.53 -13.87 4.83
CA ARG A 77 -4.55 -12.41 4.79
C ARG A 77 -3.14 -11.88 4.52
N PHE A 78 -3.09 -10.82 3.72
CA PHE A 78 -1.92 -10.14 3.24
C PHE A 78 -1.08 -10.90 2.22
N ASP A 79 -1.47 -12.11 1.80
CA ASP A 79 -0.86 -12.74 0.64
C ASP A 79 -1.07 -11.86 -0.60
N ILE A 80 -0.02 -11.75 -1.43
CA ILE A 80 -0.15 -11.20 -2.78
C ILE A 80 -0.53 -12.35 -3.70
N ALA A 81 -1.74 -12.28 -4.26
CA ALA A 81 -2.32 -13.34 -5.06
C ALA A 81 -2.52 -12.90 -6.51
N VAL A 82 -2.29 -13.84 -7.42
CA VAL A 82 -2.71 -13.73 -8.81
C VAL A 82 -4.03 -14.48 -8.99
N PHE A 83 -4.98 -13.85 -9.68
CA PHE A 83 -6.31 -14.40 -9.90
C PHE A 83 -6.87 -13.95 -11.25
N ARG A 84 -7.83 -14.70 -11.78
CA ARG A 84 -8.58 -14.29 -12.98
C ARG A 84 -9.57 -13.19 -12.61
N TYR A 85 -9.55 -12.10 -13.35
CA TYR A 85 -10.43 -10.97 -13.08
C TYR A 85 -11.91 -11.40 -13.25
N PRO A 86 -12.78 -11.24 -12.23
CA PRO A 86 -14.15 -11.75 -12.31
C PRO A 86 -14.98 -11.16 -13.47
N HIS A 87 -14.65 -9.93 -13.88
CA HIS A 87 -15.37 -9.21 -14.93
C HIS A 87 -14.75 -9.29 -16.33
N ASN A 88 -13.56 -9.90 -16.45
CA ASN A 88 -13.00 -10.36 -17.71
C ASN A 88 -11.98 -11.47 -17.42
N ARG A 89 -12.42 -12.72 -17.51
CA ARG A 89 -11.61 -13.90 -17.14
C ARG A 89 -10.43 -14.18 -18.07
N SER A 90 -10.30 -13.46 -19.19
CA SER A 90 -9.11 -13.49 -20.03
C SER A 90 -7.92 -12.74 -19.40
N GLN A 91 -8.19 -11.88 -18.42
CA GLN A 91 -7.19 -11.07 -17.74
C GLN A 91 -6.84 -11.62 -16.36
N ASN A 92 -5.56 -11.52 -15.98
CA ASN A 92 -5.06 -11.89 -14.67
C ASN A 92 -4.68 -10.63 -13.90
N TYR A 93 -5.12 -10.54 -12.66
CA TYR A 93 -4.84 -9.43 -11.76
C TYR A 93 -3.97 -9.92 -10.62
N VAL A 94 -3.16 -9.02 -10.07
CA VAL A 94 -2.39 -9.24 -8.85
C VAL A 94 -2.80 -8.23 -7.80
N LYS A 95 -3.22 -8.70 -6.63
CA LYS A 95 -3.67 -7.85 -5.50
C LYS A 95 -3.28 -8.48 -4.16
N ARG A 96 -3.33 -7.71 -3.09
CA ARG A 96 -3.14 -8.19 -1.72
C ARG A 96 -4.48 -8.61 -1.11
N ILE A 97 -4.56 -9.82 -0.57
CA ILE A 97 -5.75 -10.32 0.13
C ILE A 97 -5.95 -9.54 1.42
N LEU A 98 -7.06 -8.83 1.54
CA LEU A 98 -7.39 -8.05 2.73
C LEU A 98 -8.59 -8.59 3.49
N GLY A 99 -9.52 -9.28 2.84
CA GLY A 99 -10.67 -9.88 3.48
C GLY A 99 -10.80 -11.36 3.17
N LEU A 100 -11.03 -12.13 4.22
CA LEU A 100 -11.25 -13.57 4.16
C LEU A 100 -12.75 -13.89 4.17
N PRO A 101 -13.14 -15.11 3.76
CA PRO A 101 -14.55 -15.47 3.72
C PRO A 101 -15.29 -15.28 5.05
N GLY A 102 -16.49 -14.71 4.99
CA GLY A 102 -17.37 -14.47 6.14
C GLY A 102 -17.00 -13.26 7.01
N GLU A 103 -15.96 -12.52 6.66
CA GLU A 103 -15.55 -11.37 7.46
C GLU A 103 -16.37 -10.13 7.17
N ARG A 104 -16.72 -9.39 8.24
CA ARG A 104 -17.26 -8.03 8.13
C ARG A 104 -16.13 -7.04 8.34
N LEU A 105 -15.91 -6.14 7.39
CA LEU A 105 -14.74 -5.27 7.34
C LEU A 105 -15.13 -3.81 7.11
N LYS A 106 -14.27 -2.91 7.61
CA LYS A 106 -14.32 -1.45 7.42
C LYS A 106 -12.91 -0.92 7.21
N ILE A 107 -12.77 0.08 6.36
CA ILE A 107 -11.55 0.90 6.31
C ILE A 107 -11.81 2.22 7.02
N ALA A 108 -10.89 2.64 7.89
CA ALA A 108 -10.88 4.01 8.41
C ALA A 108 -9.46 4.47 8.74
N GLY A 109 -9.15 5.73 8.45
CA GLY A 109 -7.85 6.32 8.82
C GLY A 109 -6.63 5.69 8.13
N GLY A 110 -6.84 4.86 7.10
CA GLY A 110 -5.78 4.08 6.47
C GLY A 110 -5.76 2.61 6.88
N ASP A 111 -6.48 2.25 7.94
CA ASP A 111 -6.42 0.91 8.54
C ASP A 111 -7.64 0.05 8.21
N LEU A 112 -7.44 -1.26 8.30
CA LEU A 112 -8.49 -2.25 8.16
C LEU A 112 -9.00 -2.68 9.52
N TYR A 113 -10.33 -2.69 9.69
CA TYR A 113 -11.00 -3.12 10.91
C TYR A 113 -11.93 -4.29 10.60
N ARG A 114 -11.88 -5.33 11.43
CA ARG A 114 -12.92 -6.34 11.51
C ARG A 114 -14.04 -5.82 12.40
N VAL A 115 -15.26 -5.98 11.93
CA VAL A 115 -16.48 -5.54 12.59
C VAL A 115 -17.20 -6.77 13.14
N SER A 116 -17.68 -6.70 14.38
CA SER A 116 -18.54 -7.76 14.94
C SER A 116 -19.79 -7.98 14.08
N PRO A 117 -20.48 -9.13 14.16
CA PRO A 117 -21.79 -9.32 13.52
C PRO A 117 -22.80 -8.22 13.86
N PRO A 118 -23.87 -8.05 13.04
CA PRO A 118 -24.86 -7.00 13.26
C PRO A 118 -25.46 -7.08 14.67
N GLY A 119 -25.47 -5.95 15.37
CA GLY A 119 -25.94 -5.85 16.76
C GLY A 119 -26.12 -4.38 17.16
N LYS A 120 -26.58 -4.14 18.39
CA LYS A 120 -26.89 -2.77 18.86
C LYS A 120 -25.68 -1.82 18.87
N LEU A 121 -24.48 -2.35 19.12
CA LEU A 121 -23.23 -1.60 19.09
C LEU A 121 -22.16 -2.44 18.37
N PRO A 122 -21.60 -1.96 17.25
CA PRO A 122 -20.54 -2.67 16.56
C PRO A 122 -19.25 -2.60 17.39
N ALA A 123 -18.60 -3.75 17.58
CA ALA A 123 -17.23 -3.81 18.08
C ALA A 123 -16.26 -3.81 16.89
N TYR A 124 -15.15 -3.10 17.05
CA TYR A 124 -14.11 -2.98 16.03
C TYR A 124 -12.80 -3.56 16.55
N GLU A 125 -12.21 -4.42 15.73
CA GLU A 125 -10.88 -5.00 15.94
C GLU A 125 -9.98 -4.57 14.78
N ILE A 126 -8.92 -3.82 15.05
CA ILE A 126 -7.96 -3.45 14.01
C ILE A 126 -7.19 -4.69 13.53
N VAL A 127 -7.17 -4.87 12.22
CA VAL A 127 -6.51 -5.98 11.52
C VAL A 127 -5.08 -5.58 11.19
N ARG A 128 -4.17 -5.92 12.11
CA ARG A 128 -2.78 -5.47 12.04
C ARG A 128 -1.96 -6.25 11.04
N LYS A 129 -1.04 -5.56 10.38
CA LYS A 129 -0.06 -6.16 9.49
C LYS A 129 0.99 -6.91 10.34
N PRO A 130 1.44 -8.11 9.95
CA PRO A 130 2.56 -8.77 10.61
C PRO A 130 3.80 -7.88 10.59
N LEU A 131 4.58 -7.83 11.68
CA LEU A 131 5.75 -6.94 11.78
C LEU A 131 6.75 -7.11 10.63
N SER A 132 6.92 -8.34 10.14
CA SER A 132 7.80 -8.65 9.00
C SER A 132 7.33 -8.03 7.69
N LEU A 133 6.01 -7.91 7.52
CA LEU A 133 5.36 -7.25 6.38
C LEU A 133 5.37 -5.73 6.58
N GLN A 134 5.03 -5.26 7.77
CA GLN A 134 5.07 -3.83 8.12
C GLN A 134 6.43 -3.22 7.80
N GLY A 135 7.50 -3.93 8.18
CA GLY A 135 8.88 -3.51 7.90
C GLY A 135 9.18 -3.29 6.41
N SER A 136 8.49 -3.99 5.50
CA SER A 136 8.64 -3.84 4.04
C SER A 136 7.70 -2.83 3.38
N LEU A 137 6.67 -2.36 4.09
CA LEU A 137 5.66 -1.46 3.54
C LEU A 137 5.90 0.02 3.87
N TRP A 138 6.88 0.32 4.73
CA TRP A 138 7.28 1.69 5.04
C TRP A 138 7.69 2.46 3.78
N LYS A 139 7.03 3.60 3.54
CA LYS A 139 7.33 4.50 2.42
C LYS A 139 8.00 5.76 2.96
N ARG A 140 9.24 6.02 2.54
CA ARG A 140 9.99 7.24 2.91
C ARG A 140 9.26 8.48 2.41
N VAL A 141 9.02 9.44 3.30
CA VAL A 141 8.42 10.74 2.96
C VAL A 141 9.34 11.91 3.28
N TYR A 142 10.23 11.74 4.25
CA TYR A 142 11.22 12.76 4.60
C TYR A 142 12.55 12.11 4.95
N GLU A 143 13.62 12.66 4.38
CA GLU A 143 15.01 12.34 4.72
C GLU A 143 15.78 13.65 4.83
N GLN A 144 16.40 13.87 5.99
CA GLN A 144 17.15 15.07 6.27
C GLN A 144 18.35 15.18 5.34
N SER A 145 18.48 16.33 4.70
CA SER A 145 19.65 16.70 3.88
C SER A 145 19.93 18.19 4.03
N THR A 146 21.14 18.60 3.66
CA THR A 146 21.55 20.02 3.64
C THR A 146 20.57 20.89 2.83
N ALA A 147 20.00 20.36 1.76
CA ALA A 147 19.08 21.07 0.88
C ALA A 147 17.68 21.28 1.49
N ASN A 148 17.25 20.43 2.43
CA ASN A 148 15.88 20.44 2.95
C ASN A 148 15.75 20.66 4.48
N ALA A 149 16.87 20.63 5.22
CA ALA A 149 16.88 20.81 6.68
C ALA A 149 16.25 22.14 7.12
N ALA A 150 16.34 23.20 6.29
CA ALA A 150 15.72 24.49 6.56
C ALA A 150 14.28 24.63 6.04
N SER A 151 13.87 23.84 5.03
CA SER A 151 12.60 24.03 4.32
C SER A 151 11.48 23.09 4.78
N ALA A 152 11.82 21.85 5.17
CA ALA A 152 10.87 20.84 5.65
C ALA A 152 10.29 21.16 7.03
N PHE A 153 10.98 22.02 7.77
CA PHE A 153 10.72 22.34 9.15
C PHE A 153 10.16 23.76 9.29
N LYS A 154 8.86 23.89 9.61
CA LYS A 154 8.29 25.19 10.00
C LYS A 154 8.72 25.50 11.43
N ILE A 155 9.75 26.31 11.57
CA ILE A 155 10.22 26.79 12.88
C ILE A 155 9.16 27.75 13.43
N ARG A 156 8.46 27.34 14.49
CA ARG A 156 7.63 28.24 15.31
C ARG A 156 8.16 28.17 16.73
N SER A 157 8.73 29.27 17.19
CA SER A 157 9.25 29.37 18.55
C SER A 157 8.54 30.48 19.29
N ALA A 158 8.10 30.20 20.52
CA ALA A 158 7.64 31.24 21.44
C ALA A 158 8.84 31.92 22.13
N ASN A 159 9.90 31.17 22.52
CA ASN A 159 11.00 31.66 23.37
C ASN A 159 12.44 31.12 23.04
N GLY A 160 12.60 30.13 22.16
CA GLY A 160 13.90 29.56 21.72
C GLY A 160 14.37 30.02 20.33
N LYS A 161 15.65 29.83 19.99
CA LYS A 161 16.22 30.09 18.66
C LYS A 161 16.61 28.77 17.98
N TRP A 162 15.87 28.33 16.97
CA TRP A 162 16.35 27.24 16.13
C TRP A 162 17.32 27.77 15.07
N SER A 163 18.33 26.97 14.75
CA SER A 163 19.19 27.21 13.59
C SER A 163 19.43 25.90 12.85
N VAL A 164 19.69 26.02 11.56
CA VAL A 164 20.20 24.91 10.74
C VAL A 164 21.69 25.16 10.54
N ASP A 165 22.51 24.16 10.82
CA ASP A 165 23.96 24.19 10.69
C ASP A 165 24.38 23.03 9.77
N GLY A 166 24.52 23.33 8.47
CA GLY A 166 24.65 22.29 7.45
C GLY A 166 23.36 21.49 7.31
N ASP A 167 23.44 20.18 7.54
CA ASP A 167 22.31 19.27 7.61
C ASP A 167 21.75 19.11 9.02
N VAL A 168 22.38 19.67 10.05
CA VAL A 168 21.98 19.50 11.45
C VAL A 168 20.92 20.52 11.85
N VAL A 169 19.83 20.06 12.44
CA VAL A 169 18.80 20.93 13.03
C VAL A 169 19.15 21.15 14.51
N VAL A 170 19.41 22.41 14.88
CA VAL A 170 19.86 22.79 16.22
C VAL A 170 18.72 23.46 16.99
N ALA A 171 18.28 22.80 18.06
CA ALA A 171 17.34 23.34 19.03
C ALA A 171 18.10 24.17 20.04
N ARG A 172 18.08 25.52 19.99
CA ARG A 172 18.67 26.34 21.05
C ARG A 172 17.59 26.93 21.93
N ASP A 173 17.60 26.55 23.20
CA ASP A 173 16.98 27.37 24.22
C ASP A 173 17.97 28.45 24.69
N SER A 174 17.85 29.67 24.15
CA SER A 174 18.70 30.79 24.59
C SER A 174 18.40 31.30 26.00
N THR A 175 17.36 30.77 26.67
CA THR A 175 16.88 31.22 27.99
C THR A 175 17.08 30.22 29.11
N GLY A 176 17.40 28.95 28.80
CA GLY A 176 17.53 27.86 29.77
C GLY A 176 16.24 27.51 30.53
N ARG A 177 15.08 27.93 30.03
CA ARG A 177 13.74 27.71 30.61
C ARG A 177 12.64 27.45 29.55
N GLY A 178 13.03 27.21 28.30
CA GLY A 178 12.15 27.16 27.14
C GLY A 178 12.19 25.80 26.42
N ALA A 179 11.07 25.49 25.75
CA ALA A 179 10.98 24.38 24.81
C ALA A 179 11.23 24.89 23.39
N SER A 180 12.25 24.36 22.73
CA SER A 180 12.45 24.58 21.29
C SER A 180 11.58 23.56 20.56
N THR A 181 10.71 23.97 19.62
CA THR A 181 9.84 23.07 18.82
C THR A 181 10.03 23.22 17.30
N VAL A 182 10.16 22.11 16.55
CA VAL A 182 10.07 22.10 15.08
C VAL A 182 8.93 21.25 14.57
N PHE A 183 8.28 21.72 13.52
CA PHE A 183 7.19 21.02 12.84
C PHE A 183 7.62 20.53 11.47
N LEU A 184 7.48 19.22 11.21
CA LEU A 184 7.46 18.75 9.82
C LEU A 184 6.19 19.25 9.14
N ARG A 185 6.30 19.70 7.88
CA ARG A 185 5.13 20.14 7.12
C ARG A 185 4.14 18.98 6.96
N ALA A 186 2.88 19.25 7.30
CA ALA A 186 1.80 18.26 7.21
C ALA A 186 1.59 17.70 5.79
N ASP A 187 1.91 18.47 4.74
CA ASP A 187 1.73 18.02 3.35
C ASP A 187 2.65 16.86 2.94
N GLU A 188 3.75 16.63 3.65
CA GLU A 188 4.65 15.48 3.43
C GLU A 188 4.03 14.17 3.96
N LEU A 189 3.09 14.25 4.91
CA LEU A 189 2.44 13.08 5.54
C LEU A 189 1.17 12.65 4.81
N ARG A 190 0.95 13.18 3.61
CA ARG A 190 -0.14 12.76 2.73
C ARG A 190 0.22 11.46 2.03
N ASN A 191 -0.80 10.68 1.67
CA ASN A 191 -0.63 9.42 0.93
C ASN A 191 -0.27 9.63 -0.56
N HIS A 192 0.74 10.43 -0.88
CA HIS A 192 1.13 10.64 -2.27
C HIS A 192 1.65 9.35 -2.92
N ALA A 193 1.28 9.12 -4.18
CA ALA A 193 1.68 7.92 -4.93
C ALA A 193 3.18 7.85 -5.25
N TRP A 194 3.89 9.00 -5.32
CA TRP A 194 5.34 9.01 -5.56
C TRP A 194 6.16 8.53 -4.35
N HIS A 195 5.56 8.45 -3.16
CA HIS A 195 6.27 7.94 -1.99
C HIS A 195 6.66 6.47 -2.21
N GLY A 196 7.96 6.18 -2.05
CA GLY A 196 8.55 4.85 -2.27
C GLY A 196 9.05 4.58 -3.70
N TYR A 197 8.86 5.51 -4.65
CA TYR A 197 9.59 5.46 -5.91
C TYR A 197 11.07 5.81 -5.71
N PRO A 198 11.99 5.23 -6.50
CA PRO A 198 13.38 5.69 -6.57
C PRO A 198 13.45 7.19 -6.87
N GLU A 199 14.39 7.90 -6.25
CA GLU A 199 14.50 9.37 -6.32
C GLU A 199 14.51 9.89 -7.77
N TYR A 200 15.25 9.24 -8.66
CA TYR A 200 15.34 9.61 -10.08
C TYR A 200 14.01 9.49 -10.86
N LEU A 201 13.00 8.81 -10.30
CA LEU A 201 11.66 8.67 -10.89
C LEU A 201 10.61 9.54 -10.21
N GLN A 202 10.85 10.01 -8.97
CA GLN A 202 9.83 10.73 -8.20
C GLN A 202 9.33 11.98 -8.93
N GLU A 203 10.23 12.76 -9.57
CA GLU A 203 9.82 13.95 -10.32
C GLU A 203 8.94 13.60 -11.54
N LYS A 204 9.27 12.51 -12.27
CA LYS A 204 8.43 12.05 -13.39
C LYS A 204 7.03 11.64 -12.91
N VAL A 205 6.95 10.95 -11.77
CA VAL A 205 5.67 10.55 -11.17
C VAL A 205 4.87 11.76 -10.71
N LYS A 206 5.53 12.77 -10.11
CA LYS A 206 4.90 14.04 -9.72
C LYS A 206 4.32 14.77 -10.92
N ASP A 207 5.04 14.80 -12.04
CA ASP A 207 4.56 15.45 -13.26
C ASP A 207 3.35 14.71 -13.86
N LEU A 208 3.36 13.38 -13.87
CA LEU A 208 2.18 12.58 -14.23
C LEU A 208 0.98 12.86 -13.32
N GLN A 209 1.20 13.06 -12.02
CA GLN A 209 0.12 13.43 -11.10
C GLN A 209 -0.42 14.84 -11.31
N ARG A 210 0.45 15.82 -11.56
CA ARG A 210 0.02 17.19 -11.91
C ARG A 210 -0.86 17.22 -13.18
N ALA A 211 -0.69 16.25 -14.07
CA ALA A 211 -1.49 16.10 -15.30
C ALA A 211 -2.88 15.46 -15.09
N GLY A 212 -3.27 15.09 -13.86
CA GLY A 212 -4.64 14.65 -13.55
C GLY A 212 -4.79 13.31 -12.81
N LEU A 213 -3.68 12.64 -12.44
CA LEU A 213 -3.76 11.47 -11.55
C LEU A 213 -3.94 11.97 -10.10
N GLY A 214 -4.84 11.33 -9.35
CA GLY A 214 -5.27 11.75 -8.01
C GLY A 214 -4.12 12.21 -7.09
N SER A 215 -4.35 13.31 -6.36
CA SER A 215 -3.41 13.86 -5.39
C SER A 215 -3.56 13.16 -4.03
N GLY A 216 -2.49 13.13 -3.22
CA GLY A 216 -2.48 12.61 -1.83
C GLY A 216 -3.55 13.24 -0.93
N ARG A 217 -4.78 12.70 -0.96
CA ARG A 217 -5.92 13.28 -0.23
C ARG A 217 -5.89 12.92 1.25
N ALA A 218 -5.55 11.67 1.56
CA ALA A 218 -5.58 11.14 2.93
C ALA A 218 -4.31 11.49 3.72
N MET A 219 -4.51 11.89 4.97
CA MET A 219 -3.43 12.03 5.95
C MET A 219 -3.10 10.66 6.55
N VAL A 220 -1.81 10.41 6.80
CA VAL A 220 -1.34 9.16 7.41
C VAL A 220 -0.71 9.45 8.77
N GLY A 221 -1.35 8.97 9.84
CA GLY A 221 -0.84 9.08 11.22
C GLY A 221 0.13 7.95 11.60
N ASP A 222 0.08 6.84 10.86
CA ASP A 222 0.98 5.72 11.01
C ASP A 222 2.33 6.02 10.38
N ILE A 223 3.30 6.30 11.24
CA ILE A 223 4.62 6.79 10.88
C ILE A 223 5.71 6.09 11.67
N ARG A 224 6.87 5.94 11.03
CA ARG A 224 8.14 5.63 11.67
C ARG A 224 9.03 6.86 11.58
N TRP A 225 9.35 7.44 12.72
CA TRP A 225 10.23 8.59 12.83
C TRP A 225 11.54 8.16 13.50
N ARG A 226 12.65 8.36 12.79
CA ARG A 226 14.01 8.17 13.33
C ARG A 226 14.79 9.48 13.32
N THR A 227 15.64 9.68 14.32
CA THR A 227 16.56 10.82 14.40
C THR A 227 17.70 10.49 15.35
N ALA A 228 18.87 11.05 15.09
CA ALA A 228 20.02 11.03 15.98
C ALA A 228 20.05 12.33 16.78
N ALA A 229 19.98 12.26 18.10
CA ALA A 229 19.99 13.42 18.98
C ALA A 229 21.29 13.53 19.76
N THR A 230 21.96 14.68 19.71
CA THR A 230 23.17 14.98 20.48
C THR A 230 22.85 16.10 21.47
N PRO A 231 22.46 15.78 22.72
CA PRO A 231 22.17 16.77 23.75
C PRO A 231 23.46 17.38 24.33
N ASP A 232 23.43 18.65 24.71
CA ASP A 232 24.47 19.25 25.55
C ASP A 232 24.27 18.92 27.05
N ASP A 233 25.15 19.47 27.89
CA ASP A 233 25.14 19.26 29.34
C ASP A 233 23.89 19.82 30.03
N LYS A 234 23.30 20.86 29.44
CA LYS A 234 22.12 21.58 29.93
C LYS A 234 20.80 20.98 29.45
N THR A 235 20.80 20.14 28.42
CA THR A 235 19.58 19.53 27.90
C THR A 235 18.94 18.65 28.97
N GLU A 236 17.69 18.97 29.32
CA GLU A 236 16.92 18.29 30.37
C GLU A 236 15.96 17.24 29.79
N ALA A 237 15.42 17.50 28.60
CA ALA A 237 14.51 16.56 27.94
C ALA A 237 14.50 16.71 26.42
N ILE A 238 14.18 15.59 25.76
CA ILE A 238 13.89 15.51 24.33
C ILE A 238 12.52 14.85 24.16
N GLU A 239 11.67 15.38 23.30
CA GLU A 239 10.36 14.82 23.00
C GLU A 239 10.08 14.75 21.49
N LEU A 240 9.70 13.56 21.03
CA LEU A 240 9.06 13.35 19.74
C LEU A 240 7.56 13.23 20.00
N LEU A 241 6.78 14.13 19.43
CA LEU A 241 5.33 14.19 19.58
C LEU A 241 4.65 14.10 18.22
N LEU A 242 3.77 13.11 18.07
CA LEU A 242 2.80 13.01 16.99
C LEU A 242 1.43 13.45 17.53
N THR A 243 0.83 14.44 16.88
CA THR A 243 -0.55 14.84 17.11
C THR A 243 -1.42 14.38 15.96
N GLU A 244 -2.49 13.66 16.27
CA GLU A 244 -3.52 13.24 15.32
C GLU A 244 -4.82 13.99 15.62
N ARG A 245 -5.45 14.58 14.62
CA ARG A 245 -6.73 15.27 14.72
C ARG A 245 -7.74 14.53 13.84
N PRO A 246 -8.66 13.77 14.43
CA PRO A 246 -9.69 13.10 13.66
C PRO A 246 -10.75 14.08 13.16
N GLU A 247 -11.44 13.72 12.08
CA GLU A 247 -12.66 14.40 11.66
C GLU A 247 -13.75 14.22 12.71
N GLY A 248 -14.35 15.32 13.18
CA GLY A 248 -15.48 15.28 14.12
C GLY A 248 -15.14 14.76 15.54
N GLY A 249 -13.86 14.67 15.92
CA GLY A 249 -13.46 14.08 17.20
C GLY A 249 -12.36 14.85 17.96
N SER A 250 -12.03 14.34 19.15
CA SER A 250 -10.95 14.90 19.96
C SER A 250 -9.58 14.50 19.41
N ALA A 251 -8.65 15.46 19.40
CA ALA A 251 -7.27 15.21 19.02
C ALA A 251 -6.59 14.20 19.96
N ARG A 252 -5.51 13.59 19.49
CA ARG A 252 -4.68 12.65 20.26
C ARG A 252 -3.22 13.08 20.21
N GLU A 253 -2.53 12.89 21.32
CA GLU A 253 -1.09 13.04 21.44
C GLU A 253 -0.45 11.67 21.67
N LEU A 254 0.51 11.34 20.81
CA LEU A 254 1.34 10.15 20.86
C LEU A 254 2.78 10.63 21.02
N SER A 255 3.44 10.34 22.15
CA SER A 255 4.77 10.88 22.42
C SER A 255 5.77 9.87 22.93
N LEU A 256 7.03 10.10 22.52
CA LEU A 256 8.23 9.55 23.12
C LEU A 256 8.98 10.70 23.77
N ARG A 257 9.06 10.70 25.09
CA ARG A 257 9.77 11.73 25.87
C ARG A 257 10.90 11.12 26.66
N ILE A 258 12.12 11.63 26.51
CA ILE A 258 13.32 11.24 27.22
C ILE A 258 13.66 12.37 28.19
N GLU A 259 13.72 12.07 29.49
CA GLU A 259 13.99 13.04 30.56
C GLU A 259 15.28 12.66 31.28
N LYS A 260 16.24 13.59 31.40
CA LYS A 260 17.48 13.43 32.16
C LYS A 260 17.18 13.29 33.65
N ARG A 261 17.89 12.38 34.32
CA ARG A 261 17.83 12.11 35.76
C ARG A 261 19.25 11.88 36.29
N GLY A 262 19.89 12.95 36.75
CA GLY A 262 21.30 12.91 37.14
C GLY A 262 22.18 12.58 35.93
N ASP A 263 22.93 11.47 36.02
CA ASP A 263 23.84 10.98 34.98
C ASP A 263 23.18 9.96 34.03
N ALA A 264 21.88 9.74 34.17
CA ALA A 264 21.10 8.84 33.32
C ALA A 264 19.89 9.57 32.71
N ALA A 265 19.10 8.88 31.90
CA ALA A 265 17.80 9.33 31.44
C ALA A 265 16.73 8.24 31.57
N THR A 266 15.46 8.66 31.54
CA THR A 266 14.31 7.77 31.48
C THR A 266 13.45 8.14 30.27
N ALA A 267 13.12 7.17 29.43
CA ALA A 267 12.19 7.35 28.32
C ALA A 267 10.75 6.99 28.76
N ARG A 268 9.78 7.75 28.24
CA ARG A 268 8.35 7.55 28.45
C ARG A 268 7.66 7.53 27.09
N LEU A 269 7.04 6.42 26.76
CA LEU A 269 6.19 6.26 25.59
C LEU A 269 4.73 6.38 26.03
N ARG A 270 3.95 7.27 25.41
CA ARG A 270 2.61 7.63 25.87
C ARG A 270 1.64 7.86 24.73
N ALA A 271 0.40 7.43 24.92
CA ALA A 271 -0.74 7.83 24.11
C ALA A 271 -1.83 8.45 25.00
N ARG A 272 -2.40 9.58 24.54
CA ARG A 272 -3.42 10.33 25.29
C ARG A 272 -4.39 10.99 24.33
N GLU A 273 -5.68 10.83 24.58
CA GLU A 273 -6.72 11.62 23.91
C GLU A 273 -6.93 12.96 24.62
N LEU A 274 -7.05 14.05 23.84
CA LEU A 274 -7.22 15.42 24.31
C LEU A 274 -8.69 15.73 24.56
N ARG A 275 -9.27 15.03 25.52
CA ARG A 275 -10.61 15.30 26.06
C ARG A 275 -10.65 15.09 27.57
N PRO A 276 -11.61 15.71 28.29
CA PRO A 276 -11.77 15.49 29.71
C PRO A 276 -11.93 13.99 30.04
N ASN A 277 -11.26 13.54 31.10
CA ASN A 277 -11.34 12.17 31.61
C ASN A 277 -10.92 11.04 30.64
N ALA A 278 -10.23 11.36 29.54
CA ALA A 278 -9.68 10.34 28.67
C ALA A 278 -8.66 9.47 29.41
N GLN A 279 -8.80 8.15 29.25
CA GLN A 279 -7.77 7.21 29.68
C GLN A 279 -6.48 7.49 28.89
N LYS A 280 -5.36 7.55 29.60
CA LYS A 280 -4.03 7.58 29.01
C LYS A 280 -3.39 6.21 29.22
N VAL A 281 -2.56 5.81 28.26
CA VAL A 281 -1.69 4.64 28.40
C VAL A 281 -0.25 5.11 28.28
N GLU A 282 0.62 4.63 29.15
CA GLU A 282 2.04 4.96 29.13
C GLU A 282 2.89 3.78 29.58
N VAL A 283 4.11 3.69 29.05
CA VAL A 283 5.17 2.80 29.52
C VAL A 283 6.44 3.62 29.69
N ARG A 284 7.27 3.23 30.66
CA ARG A 284 8.56 3.87 30.94
C ARG A 284 9.68 2.86 30.78
N SER A 285 10.82 3.32 30.30
CA SER A 285 12.04 2.52 30.26
C SER A 285 12.65 2.39 31.66
N GLU A 286 13.60 1.47 31.77
CA GLU A 286 14.65 1.54 32.77
C GLU A 286 15.59 2.72 32.51
N ASN A 287 16.68 2.84 33.27
CA ASN A 287 17.68 3.87 33.07
C ASN A 287 18.38 3.69 31.71
N ILE A 288 18.49 4.77 30.97
CA ILE A 288 19.17 4.87 29.68
C ILE A 288 20.42 5.71 29.89
N GLU A 289 21.52 5.31 29.23
CA GLU A 289 22.75 6.10 29.21
C GLU A 289 22.49 7.47 28.59
N TRP A 290 22.92 8.53 29.29
CA TRP A 290 22.79 9.91 28.83
C TRP A 290 24.11 10.62 29.00
N THR A 291 24.85 10.74 27.90
CA THR A 291 26.16 11.39 27.89
C THR A 291 26.08 12.64 27.04
N ALA A 292 26.38 13.80 27.65
CA ALA A 292 26.37 15.07 26.94
C ALA A 292 27.40 15.07 25.80
N GLY A 293 27.00 15.54 24.61
CA GLY A 293 27.82 15.51 23.40
C GLY A 293 27.88 14.16 22.70
N SER A 294 27.33 13.08 23.28
CA SER A 294 27.20 11.79 22.63
C SER A 294 25.89 11.67 21.87
N GLU A 295 25.91 10.89 20.79
CA GLU A 295 24.72 10.64 19.98
C GLU A 295 23.79 9.61 20.64
N LEU A 296 22.51 9.96 20.70
CA LEU A 296 21.43 9.10 21.13
C LEU A 296 20.50 8.81 19.95
N ALA A 297 20.53 7.57 19.46
CA ALA A 297 19.62 7.12 18.39
C ALA A 297 18.19 6.97 18.92
N LEU A 298 17.25 7.66 18.27
CA LEU A 298 15.83 7.66 18.61
C LEU A 298 15.01 7.07 17.45
N GLU A 299 14.12 6.15 17.77
CA GLU A 299 13.08 5.63 16.87
C GLU A 299 11.74 5.70 17.58
N PHE A 300 10.74 6.30 16.93
CA PHE A 300 9.36 6.40 17.41
C PHE A 300 8.42 5.94 16.30
N ILE A 301 7.62 4.92 16.58
CA ILE A 301 6.73 4.29 15.60
C ILE A 301 5.30 4.35 16.13
N ASN A 302 4.39 4.85 15.30
CA ASN A 302 2.97 4.60 15.38
C ASN A 302 2.57 3.72 14.20
N SER A 303 1.96 2.56 14.46
CA SER A 303 1.50 1.64 13.41
C SER A 303 0.33 0.79 13.90
N ASP A 304 -0.77 0.77 13.16
CA ASP A 304 -2.02 0.07 13.46
C ASP A 304 -2.45 0.26 14.94
N ASP A 305 -2.51 1.51 15.40
CA ASP A 305 -2.82 1.91 16.78
C ASP A 305 -1.93 1.27 17.87
N ARG A 306 -0.65 1.04 17.54
CA ARG A 306 0.39 0.61 18.48
C ARG A 306 1.60 1.52 18.42
N LEU A 307 2.04 1.96 19.59
CA LEU A 307 3.30 2.67 19.74
C LEU A 307 4.46 1.73 20.03
N PHE A 308 5.58 2.00 19.38
CA PHE A 308 6.88 1.42 19.69
C PHE A 308 7.92 2.53 19.73
N ALA A 309 8.95 2.34 20.54
CA ALA A 309 10.10 3.22 20.52
C ALA A 309 11.40 2.48 20.77
N ARG A 310 12.50 3.03 20.27
CA ARG A 310 13.87 2.64 20.60
C ARG A 310 14.67 3.86 20.97
N VAL A 311 15.42 3.79 22.07
CA VAL A 311 16.25 4.88 22.58
C VAL A 311 17.60 4.31 22.99
N GLY A 312 18.67 4.62 22.24
CA GLY A 312 20.04 4.18 22.57
C GLY A 312 20.21 2.65 22.73
N GLY A 313 19.34 1.85 22.11
CA GLY A 313 19.29 0.39 22.25
C GLY A 313 18.16 -0.15 23.13
N THR A 314 17.57 0.67 24.01
CA THR A 314 16.43 0.29 24.85
C THR A 314 15.13 0.37 24.07
N SER A 315 14.32 -0.70 24.09
CA SER A 315 13.03 -0.75 23.38
C SER A 315 11.85 -0.55 24.35
N LEU A 316 10.84 0.22 23.92
CA LEU A 316 9.59 0.46 24.64
C LEU A 316 8.39 0.03 23.77
N GLY A 317 7.37 -0.53 24.39
CA GLY A 317 6.17 -1.03 23.70
C GLY A 317 6.28 -2.51 23.28
N PRO A 318 5.31 -3.05 22.52
CA PRO A 318 4.14 -2.36 21.96
C PRO A 318 3.20 -1.78 23.03
N LEU A 319 2.72 -0.55 22.80
CA LEU A 319 1.68 0.08 23.60
C LEU A 319 0.46 0.36 22.72
N ALA A 320 -0.61 -0.43 22.87
CA ALA A 320 -1.88 -0.22 22.15
C ALA A 320 -2.75 0.82 22.88
N TYR A 321 -3.43 1.71 22.14
CA TYR A 321 -4.13 2.86 22.74
C TYR A 321 -5.58 3.12 22.28
N THR A 322 -6.06 2.54 21.18
CA THR A 322 -7.49 2.52 20.79
C THR A 322 -7.74 1.35 19.85
N SER A 323 -9.01 0.99 19.64
CA SER A 323 -9.45 0.15 18.51
C SER A 323 -10.61 0.77 17.72
N MET A 324 -10.97 2.02 18.04
CA MET A 324 -12.06 2.72 17.35
C MET A 324 -11.57 3.27 16.00
N PRO A 325 -12.27 2.95 14.88
CA PRO A 325 -12.02 3.52 13.56
C PRO A 325 -12.14 5.04 13.60
N ARG A 326 -11.17 5.75 13.01
CA ARG A 326 -11.18 7.22 12.93
C ARG A 326 -10.61 7.68 11.60
N HIS A 327 -11.21 8.71 11.02
CA HIS A 327 -10.65 9.41 9.86
C HIS A 327 -9.89 10.64 10.32
N LEU A 328 -8.78 10.95 9.67
CA LEU A 328 -7.95 12.10 10.01
C LEU A 328 -8.38 13.32 9.21
N ALA A 329 -8.59 14.44 9.90
CA ALA A 329 -8.93 15.70 9.25
C ALA A 329 -7.80 16.16 8.33
N GLN A 330 -8.12 17.01 7.35
CA GLN A 330 -7.11 17.60 6.47
C GLN A 330 -6.05 18.36 7.29
N GLY A 331 -4.77 18.03 7.11
CA GLY A 331 -3.68 18.59 7.92
C GLY A 331 -3.74 18.17 9.40
N GLY A 332 -4.50 17.13 9.72
CA GLY A 332 -4.74 16.63 11.06
C GLY A 332 -3.57 15.86 11.67
N VAL A 333 -2.48 15.66 10.94
CA VAL A 333 -1.26 15.02 11.45
C VAL A 333 -0.17 16.06 11.60
N GLN A 334 0.44 16.11 12.77
CA GLN A 334 1.54 17.02 13.08
C GLN A 334 2.62 16.31 13.87
N LEU A 335 3.85 16.35 13.35
CA LEU A 335 5.04 15.89 14.05
C LEU A 335 5.75 17.08 14.67
N ARG A 336 6.11 16.95 15.95
CA ARG A 336 6.77 17.96 16.76
C ARG A 336 8.00 17.35 17.41
N LEU A 337 9.14 17.97 17.18
CA LEU A 337 10.40 17.65 17.84
C LEU A 337 10.71 18.74 18.85
N THR A 338 10.92 18.36 20.10
CA THR A 338 11.14 19.29 21.20
C THR A 338 12.41 18.97 21.98
N ALA A 339 13.17 20.00 22.34
CA ALA A 339 14.27 19.93 23.31
C ALA A 339 14.09 21.03 24.36
N GLU A 340 14.37 20.70 25.63
CA GLU A 340 14.17 21.56 26.80
C GLU A 340 15.48 21.74 27.60
N GLY A 341 15.67 22.92 28.19
CA GLY A 341 16.73 23.22 29.16
C GLY A 341 18.12 23.54 28.55
N GLY A 342 18.38 23.14 27.31
CA GLY A 342 19.69 23.32 26.68
C GLY A 342 19.67 23.33 25.15
N THR A 343 20.80 22.95 24.57
CA THR A 343 20.98 22.81 23.13
C THR A 343 21.06 21.34 22.74
N THR A 344 20.19 20.92 21.81
CA THR A 344 20.26 19.58 21.22
C THR A 344 20.43 19.70 19.71
N ARG A 345 21.37 18.93 19.17
CA ARG A 345 21.59 18.79 17.72
C ARG A 345 20.85 17.55 17.23
N PHE A 346 20.10 17.68 16.14
CA PHE A 346 19.37 16.57 15.53
C PHE A 346 19.87 16.33 14.10
N ALA A 347 20.26 15.09 13.82
CA ALA A 347 20.79 14.64 12.53
C ALA A 347 20.07 13.37 12.06
N GLU A 348 20.32 12.97 10.82
CA GLU A 348 19.84 11.71 10.22
C GLU A 348 18.32 11.48 10.36
N THR A 349 17.55 12.57 10.38
CA THR A 349 16.11 12.49 10.60
C THR A 349 15.44 11.89 9.39
N THR A 350 14.75 10.77 9.59
CA THR A 350 13.93 10.13 8.57
C THR A 350 12.51 9.93 9.07
N VAL A 351 11.55 10.12 8.18
CA VAL A 351 10.15 9.82 8.43
C VAL A 351 9.68 8.94 7.30
N ASP A 352 9.17 7.78 7.68
CA ASP A 352 8.46 6.87 6.80
C ASP A 352 6.99 6.86 7.23
N ARG A 353 6.08 6.73 6.26
CA ARG A 353 4.66 6.50 6.51
C ARG A 353 4.29 5.06 6.20
N ASP A 354 3.19 4.61 6.76
CA ASP A 354 2.59 3.34 6.38
C ASP A 354 1.84 3.41 5.03
N MET A 355 1.49 2.25 4.51
CA MET A 355 0.48 2.09 3.47
C MET A 355 -0.91 2.42 4.03
N CYS A 356 -1.60 3.36 3.39
CA CYS A 356 -2.88 3.88 3.84
C CYS A 356 -4.00 3.40 2.91
N TYR A 357 -4.81 2.44 3.35
CA TYR A 357 -5.97 1.98 2.58
C TYR A 357 -7.06 3.06 2.55
N LEU A 358 -7.62 3.31 1.37
CA LEU A 358 -8.70 4.26 1.19
C LEU A 358 -10.06 3.54 1.20
N PRO A 359 -11.09 4.15 1.83
CA PRO A 359 -12.45 3.62 1.79
C PRO A 359 -13.01 3.67 0.36
N TRP A 360 -14.12 2.94 0.17
CA TRP A 360 -14.75 2.73 -1.13
C TRP A 360 -15.51 3.95 -1.67
N ASP A 361 -16.14 4.73 -0.79
CA ASP A 361 -17.06 5.81 -1.13
C ASP A 361 -16.71 7.11 -0.39
N GLU A 362 -17.45 8.19 -0.69
CA GLU A 362 -17.64 9.33 0.21
C GLU A 362 -18.35 8.93 1.53
N ASP A 363 -18.80 7.66 1.68
CA ASP A 363 -19.32 7.14 2.94
C ASP A 363 -18.17 6.64 3.84
N PRO A 364 -17.71 7.45 4.82
CA PRO A 364 -16.67 7.06 5.76
C PRO A 364 -17.09 5.91 6.68
N ASP A 365 -18.37 5.55 6.72
CA ASP A 365 -18.93 4.57 7.62
C ASP A 365 -19.28 3.23 6.99
N PHE A 366 -18.98 3.05 5.70
CA PHE A 366 -19.27 1.83 4.98
C PHE A 366 -18.63 0.58 5.61
N VAL A 367 -19.48 -0.41 5.90
CA VAL A 367 -19.11 -1.76 6.36
C VAL A 367 -19.62 -2.77 5.35
N PHE A 368 -18.78 -3.71 4.95
CA PHE A 368 -19.15 -4.79 4.02
C PHE A 368 -18.84 -6.16 4.60
N GLU A 369 -19.50 -7.17 4.06
CA GLU A 369 -19.30 -8.57 4.42
C GLU A 369 -18.76 -9.34 3.23
N VAL A 370 -17.69 -10.10 3.45
CA VAL A 370 -17.07 -10.96 2.43
C VAL A 370 -17.87 -12.27 2.34
N PRO A 371 -18.40 -12.65 1.16
CA PRO A 371 -19.11 -13.91 1.00
C PRO A 371 -18.27 -15.15 1.35
N ALA A 372 -18.94 -16.24 1.72
CA ALA A 372 -18.32 -17.47 2.27
C ALA A 372 -17.36 -18.21 1.32
N ASP A 373 -17.43 -17.97 0.01
CA ASP A 373 -16.58 -18.56 -1.03
C ASP A 373 -15.75 -17.51 -1.77
N HIS A 374 -15.71 -16.28 -1.26
CA HIS A 374 -15.01 -15.16 -1.89
C HIS A 374 -13.92 -14.57 -1.00
N LEU A 375 -13.01 -13.86 -1.65
CA LEU A 375 -11.96 -13.06 -1.03
C LEU A 375 -12.17 -11.60 -1.39
N TRP A 376 -11.73 -10.72 -0.51
CA TRP A 376 -11.61 -9.30 -0.80
C TRP A 376 -10.15 -8.90 -0.87
N MET A 377 -9.78 -8.12 -1.88
CA MET A 377 -8.37 -7.80 -2.15
C MET A 377 -8.24 -6.43 -2.79
N LEU A 378 -7.14 -5.75 -2.46
CA LEU A 378 -6.82 -4.42 -2.98
C LEU A 378 -5.35 -4.33 -3.36
N GLY A 379 -5.04 -3.37 -4.20
CA GLY A 379 -3.67 -3.01 -4.52
C GLY A 379 -3.00 -2.20 -3.41
N ASP A 380 -1.68 -2.29 -3.36
CA ASP A 380 -0.83 -1.54 -2.41
C ASP A 380 -0.64 -0.05 -2.78
N ASN A 381 -1.19 0.36 -3.93
CA ASN A 381 -1.39 1.76 -4.33
C ASN A 381 -2.89 2.11 -4.34
N PRO A 382 -3.47 2.46 -3.18
CA PRO A 382 -4.90 2.73 -3.03
C PRO A 382 -5.46 3.81 -3.97
N GLU A 383 -4.68 4.81 -4.38
CA GLU A 383 -5.14 5.88 -5.28
C GLU A 383 -5.23 5.44 -6.75
N GLN A 384 -4.52 4.36 -7.11
CA GLN A 384 -4.49 3.81 -8.47
C GLN A 384 -4.94 2.34 -8.49
N SER A 385 -5.64 1.91 -7.43
CA SER A 385 -6.21 0.57 -7.33
C SER A 385 -7.69 0.67 -6.98
N ASP A 386 -8.46 1.29 -7.87
CA ASP A 386 -9.93 1.24 -7.80
C ASP A 386 -10.44 -0.21 -7.94
N ASP A 387 -9.66 -1.08 -8.59
CA ASP A 387 -9.97 -2.50 -8.72
C ASP A 387 -10.02 -3.19 -7.35
N GLY A 388 -11.20 -3.72 -7.01
CA GLY A 388 -11.53 -4.37 -5.74
C GLY A 388 -12.44 -3.53 -4.84
N ARG A 389 -12.62 -2.23 -5.15
CA ARG A 389 -13.59 -1.36 -4.48
C ARG A 389 -14.87 -1.22 -5.30
N SER A 390 -14.76 -0.79 -6.56
CA SER A 390 -15.90 -0.57 -7.46
C SER A 390 -15.73 -1.32 -8.78
N TRP A 391 -16.20 -2.56 -8.84
CA TRP A 391 -16.45 -3.20 -10.13
C TRP A 391 -17.92 -3.05 -10.50
N ALA A 392 -18.19 -2.18 -11.47
CA ALA A 392 -19.52 -2.07 -12.05
C ALA A 392 -19.68 -3.08 -13.19
N LEU A 393 -20.92 -3.48 -13.45
CA LEU A 393 -21.28 -4.36 -14.55
C LEU A 393 -22.10 -3.59 -15.59
N ALA A 394 -21.75 -3.77 -16.85
CA ALA A 394 -22.56 -3.38 -18.00
C ALA A 394 -23.50 -4.55 -18.33
N LYS A 395 -24.80 -4.36 -18.12
CA LYS A 395 -25.85 -5.29 -18.54
C LYS A 395 -26.52 -4.72 -19.80
N ILE A 396 -26.28 -5.33 -20.97
CA ILE A 396 -26.80 -4.85 -22.26
C ILE A 396 -27.59 -5.96 -22.93
N TRP A 397 -28.84 -5.67 -23.33
CA TRP A 397 -29.67 -6.60 -24.10
C TRP A 397 -29.52 -6.33 -25.59
N VAL A 398 -29.38 -7.39 -26.37
CA VAL A 398 -29.19 -7.32 -27.83
C VAL A 398 -30.10 -8.28 -28.60
N ASP A 399 -30.49 -7.89 -29.81
CA ASP A 399 -31.19 -8.77 -30.76
C ASP A 399 -30.21 -9.73 -31.50
N ALA A 400 -30.72 -10.50 -32.46
CA ALA A 400 -29.93 -11.45 -33.24
C ALA A 400 -28.85 -10.79 -34.14
N ASP A 401 -29.00 -9.49 -34.44
CA ASP A 401 -28.07 -8.70 -35.26
C ASP A 401 -27.14 -7.82 -34.39
N ASN A 402 -27.08 -8.09 -33.07
CA ASN A 402 -26.35 -7.30 -32.08
C ASN A 402 -26.80 -5.83 -31.95
N ARG A 403 -28.06 -5.51 -32.29
CA ARG A 403 -28.62 -4.17 -31.98
C ARG A 403 -29.03 -4.11 -30.53
N ILE A 404 -28.72 -2.99 -29.87
CA ILE A 404 -29.13 -2.76 -28.48
C ILE A 404 -30.65 -2.61 -28.42
N VAL A 405 -31.27 -3.38 -27.53
CA VAL A 405 -32.72 -3.40 -27.30
C VAL A 405 -33.05 -3.12 -25.83
N ALA A 406 -34.34 -2.92 -25.54
CA ALA A 406 -34.80 -2.72 -24.17
C ALA A 406 -34.55 -3.97 -23.29
N PRO A 407 -34.45 -3.82 -21.95
CA PRO A 407 -34.26 -4.92 -21.04
C PRO A 407 -35.27 -6.05 -21.27
N ASN A 408 -34.78 -7.28 -21.16
CA ASN A 408 -35.53 -8.52 -21.35
C ASN A 408 -36.10 -8.75 -22.76
N LYS A 409 -35.68 -7.97 -23.78
CA LYS A 409 -36.12 -8.14 -25.19
C LYS A 409 -35.10 -8.83 -26.10
N GLY A 410 -34.16 -9.60 -25.56
CA GLY A 410 -33.11 -10.24 -26.34
C GLY A 410 -32.09 -10.99 -25.49
N LYS A 411 -30.94 -11.33 -26.08
CA LYS A 411 -29.82 -11.93 -25.36
C LYS A 411 -29.19 -10.90 -24.43
N LEU A 412 -29.00 -11.26 -23.17
CA LEU A 412 -28.25 -10.44 -22.22
C LEU A 412 -26.75 -10.67 -22.42
N LEU A 413 -26.01 -9.58 -22.63
CA LEU A 413 -24.56 -9.53 -22.55
C LEU A 413 -24.17 -8.81 -21.26
N VAL A 414 -23.19 -9.38 -20.57
CA VAL A 414 -22.68 -8.84 -19.30
C VAL A 414 -21.18 -8.66 -19.44
N GLY A 415 -20.69 -7.47 -19.14
CA GLY A 415 -19.25 -7.16 -19.14
C GLY A 415 -18.90 -6.20 -18.01
N ASN A 416 -17.60 -6.02 -17.76
CA ASN A 416 -17.11 -4.98 -16.88
C ASN A 416 -17.60 -3.60 -17.34
N ALA A 417 -18.13 -2.77 -16.45
CA ALA A 417 -18.43 -1.36 -16.74
C ALA A 417 -17.31 -0.48 -16.17
N ARG A 418 -16.47 0.05 -17.06
CA ARG A 418 -15.49 1.11 -16.77
C ARG A 418 -15.66 2.22 -17.76
N TRP A 419 -16.06 3.39 -17.26
CA TRP A 419 -16.39 4.53 -18.10
C TRP A 419 -15.38 5.66 -17.94
N MET A 420 -14.70 6.07 -19.03
CA MET A 420 -14.00 7.37 -19.10
C MET A 420 -14.94 8.49 -19.57
N PHE A 421 -15.46 9.30 -18.64
CA PHE A 421 -16.12 10.57 -18.97
C PHE A 421 -15.61 11.69 -18.06
N LYS A 422 -14.46 12.26 -18.43
CA LYS A 422 -14.08 13.69 -18.33
C LYS A 422 -12.56 13.78 -18.27
N ASN A 423 -11.95 14.35 -19.33
CA ASN A 423 -10.64 15.00 -19.31
C ASN A 423 -9.47 14.26 -18.64
N GLN A 424 -9.49 12.93 -18.56
CA GLN A 424 -8.28 12.18 -18.25
C GLN A 424 -7.56 11.91 -19.58
N PRO A 425 -6.36 12.47 -19.82
CA PRO A 425 -5.51 11.97 -20.89
C PRO A 425 -5.31 10.47 -20.62
N GLU A 426 -5.54 9.65 -21.65
CA GLU A 426 -5.28 8.21 -21.71
C GLU A 426 -5.05 7.54 -20.35
N SER A 427 -6.10 6.98 -19.73
CA SER A 427 -5.91 6.16 -18.53
C SER A 427 -4.85 5.09 -18.82
N LEU A 428 -3.85 5.01 -17.94
CA LEU A 428 -2.75 4.03 -17.98
C LEU A 428 -3.25 2.60 -18.18
N ASP A 429 -4.44 2.31 -17.63
CA ASP A 429 -5.19 1.10 -17.86
C ASP A 429 -6.21 1.39 -18.96
N ARG A 430 -5.90 0.97 -20.20
CA ARG A 430 -6.81 1.05 -21.36
C ARG A 430 -7.89 -0.03 -21.29
N ASP A 431 -8.65 -0.06 -20.21
CA ASP A 431 -9.61 -1.11 -19.89
C ASP A 431 -11.06 -0.62 -19.88
N GLU A 432 -11.31 0.50 -20.58
CA GLU A 432 -12.66 0.98 -20.90
C GLU A 432 -13.51 -0.16 -21.43
N ASN A 433 -14.69 -0.32 -20.85
CA ASN A 433 -15.65 -1.30 -21.31
C ASN A 433 -17.04 -0.87 -20.83
N PRO A 434 -18.05 -0.77 -21.71
CA PRO A 434 -17.96 -0.88 -23.16
C PRO A 434 -17.23 0.32 -23.81
N VAL A 435 -16.48 0.07 -24.87
CA VAL A 435 -15.81 1.09 -25.68
C VAL A 435 -16.78 1.64 -26.71
N VAL A 436 -17.04 2.94 -26.65
CA VAL A 436 -17.89 3.61 -27.62
C VAL A 436 -17.05 4.07 -28.80
N VAL A 437 -17.50 3.80 -30.04
CA VAL A 437 -16.87 4.29 -31.28
C VAL A 437 -17.83 5.26 -31.97
N PRO A 438 -17.86 6.56 -31.58
CA PRO A 438 -18.90 7.49 -31.98
C PRO A 438 -19.02 7.65 -33.49
N LYS A 439 -17.87 7.70 -34.19
CA LYS A 439 -17.82 7.88 -35.66
C LYS A 439 -18.44 6.74 -36.46
N ARG A 440 -18.68 5.57 -35.83
CA ARG A 440 -19.20 4.37 -36.51
C ARG A 440 -20.56 3.93 -35.97
N ASN A 441 -21.10 4.62 -34.96
CA ASN A 441 -22.30 4.18 -34.22
C ASN A 441 -22.21 2.69 -33.83
N ARG A 442 -21.05 2.35 -33.27
CA ARG A 442 -20.70 1.01 -32.79
C ARG A 442 -20.21 1.12 -31.37
N ILE A 443 -20.48 0.07 -30.61
CA ILE A 443 -20.01 -0.11 -29.24
C ILE A 443 -19.34 -1.48 -29.19
N VAL A 444 -18.15 -1.56 -28.63
CA VAL A 444 -17.46 -2.83 -28.40
C VAL A 444 -17.59 -3.16 -26.92
N LEU A 445 -18.26 -4.26 -26.62
CA LEU A 445 -18.39 -4.79 -25.26
C LEU A 445 -17.55 -6.06 -25.15
N SER A 446 -16.57 -6.06 -24.25
CA SER A 446 -15.95 -7.31 -23.78
C SER A 446 -16.82 -7.92 -22.70
N ASP A 447 -17.25 -9.17 -22.86
CA ASP A 447 -18.02 -9.86 -21.83
C ASP A 447 -17.14 -10.42 -20.69
N LEU A 448 -17.76 -11.10 -19.72
CA LEU A 448 -17.07 -11.69 -18.56
C LEU A 448 -16.04 -12.77 -18.93
N GLN A 449 -16.12 -13.33 -20.14
CA GLN A 449 -15.19 -14.32 -20.68
C GLN A 449 -14.06 -13.67 -21.47
N GLY A 450 -14.20 -12.38 -21.80
CA GLY A 450 -13.29 -11.64 -22.66
C GLY A 450 -13.62 -11.75 -24.14
N GLU A 451 -14.80 -12.27 -24.51
CA GLU A 451 -15.25 -12.24 -25.89
C GLU A 451 -15.72 -10.82 -26.25
N GLU A 452 -15.25 -10.31 -27.39
CA GLU A 452 -15.64 -9.00 -27.89
C GLU A 452 -16.92 -9.07 -28.72
N HIS A 453 -17.90 -8.25 -28.35
CA HIS A 453 -19.18 -8.12 -29.04
C HIS A 453 -19.27 -6.72 -29.66
N VAL A 454 -19.36 -6.66 -30.99
CA VAL A 454 -19.59 -5.41 -31.72
C VAL A 454 -21.08 -5.14 -31.81
N LEU A 455 -21.55 -4.17 -31.04
CA LEU A 455 -22.94 -3.80 -30.89
C LEU A 455 -23.31 -2.61 -31.78
N ILE A 456 -24.57 -2.60 -32.22
CA ILE A 456 -25.16 -1.52 -33.01
C ILE A 456 -26.07 -0.70 -32.08
N GLY A 457 -25.69 0.56 -31.86
CA GLY A 457 -26.44 1.46 -30.98
C GLY A 457 -25.69 2.77 -30.74
N SER A 458 -26.37 3.72 -30.12
CA SER A 458 -25.80 5.01 -29.76
C SER A 458 -25.21 4.98 -28.33
N PRO A 459 -24.30 5.90 -27.98
CA PRO A 459 -23.81 6.04 -26.60
C PRO A 459 -24.93 6.31 -25.58
N GLU A 460 -26.04 6.93 -26.02
CA GLU A 460 -27.20 7.22 -25.18
C GLU A 460 -27.99 5.96 -24.84
N ASP A 461 -28.07 5.00 -25.76
CA ASP A 461 -28.72 3.71 -25.54
C ASP A 461 -28.00 2.94 -24.42
N VAL A 462 -26.67 2.95 -24.42
CA VAL A 462 -25.88 2.33 -23.35
C VAL A 462 -26.09 3.05 -22.02
N ARG A 463 -26.02 4.39 -22.00
CA ARG A 463 -26.24 5.19 -20.78
C ARG A 463 -27.64 5.01 -20.19
N LYS A 464 -28.66 4.75 -21.02
CA LYS A 464 -30.04 4.56 -20.57
C LYS A 464 -30.22 3.31 -19.73
N TRP A 465 -29.53 2.22 -20.09
CA TRP A 465 -29.70 0.91 -19.46
C TRP A 465 -28.60 0.55 -18.47
N MET A 466 -27.54 1.34 -18.40
CA MET A 466 -26.49 1.22 -17.39
C MET A 466 -26.72 2.10 -16.15
N ARG A 467 -27.94 2.61 -15.94
CA ARG A 467 -28.27 3.38 -14.75
C ARG A 467 -28.43 2.44 -13.56
N ASP A 468 -27.47 2.56 -12.63
CA ASP A 468 -27.45 2.43 -11.16
C ASP A 468 -28.52 1.64 -10.36
N GLU A 469 -29.70 1.29 -10.89
CA GLU A 469 -30.81 0.71 -10.12
C GLU A 469 -30.61 -0.74 -9.66
N GLU A 470 -29.43 -1.33 -9.91
CA GLU A 470 -29.00 -2.60 -9.31
C GLU A 470 -27.60 -2.50 -8.67
N ARG A 471 -27.30 -1.41 -7.93
CA ARG A 471 -26.09 -1.31 -7.07
C ARG A 471 -25.89 -2.47 -6.07
N GLY A 472 -26.87 -3.37 -5.94
CA GLY A 472 -26.79 -4.59 -5.14
C GLY A 472 -25.87 -5.69 -5.71
N ASP A 473 -25.54 -5.65 -7.00
CA ASP A 473 -24.88 -6.77 -7.71
C ASP A 473 -23.46 -6.46 -8.21
N SER A 474 -22.83 -5.38 -7.75
CA SER A 474 -21.39 -5.23 -7.99
C SER A 474 -20.68 -6.38 -7.27
N VAL A 475 -20.23 -7.38 -8.01
CA VAL A 475 -19.35 -8.42 -7.50
C VAL A 475 -18.06 -7.70 -7.10
N ARG A 476 -17.89 -7.41 -5.80
CA ARG A 476 -16.73 -6.70 -5.22
C ARG A 476 -15.65 -7.65 -4.72
N PHE A 477 -15.91 -8.94 -4.88
CA PHE A 477 -15.15 -10.01 -4.27
C PHE A 477 -14.68 -10.97 -5.34
N VAL A 478 -13.55 -11.61 -5.10
CA VAL A 478 -12.99 -12.60 -6.01
C VAL A 478 -13.43 -13.98 -5.53
N PRO A 479 -14.19 -14.75 -6.33
CA PRO A 479 -14.47 -16.13 -6.01
C PRO A 479 -13.16 -16.90 -5.81
N GLY A 480 -13.06 -17.71 -4.75
CA GLY A 480 -11.84 -18.49 -4.46
C GLY A 480 -11.42 -19.40 -5.63
N LYS A 481 -12.38 -19.87 -6.43
CA LYS A 481 -12.12 -20.65 -7.66
C LYS A 481 -11.35 -19.91 -8.77
N TYR A 482 -11.22 -18.59 -8.69
CA TYR A 482 -10.47 -17.79 -9.67
C TYR A 482 -9.01 -17.55 -9.25
N MET A 483 -8.63 -17.99 -8.05
CA MET A 483 -7.26 -17.89 -7.57
C MET A 483 -6.33 -18.76 -8.42
N MET A 484 -5.22 -18.18 -8.88
CA MET A 484 -4.24 -18.85 -9.73
C MET A 484 -2.97 -19.22 -8.99
N GLY A 485 -2.60 -18.45 -7.96
CA GLY A 485 -1.43 -18.74 -7.14
C GLY A 485 -0.97 -17.55 -6.32
N ARG A 486 0.06 -17.77 -5.50
CA ARG A 486 0.65 -16.75 -4.63
C ARG A 486 1.93 -16.20 -5.24
N ALA A 487 2.03 -14.89 -5.41
CA ALA A 487 3.27 -14.23 -5.76
C ALA A 487 4.26 -14.33 -4.58
N PHE A 488 5.51 -14.70 -4.84
CA PHE A 488 6.52 -14.90 -3.78
C PHE A 488 7.88 -14.28 -4.07
N ALA A 489 8.16 -13.92 -5.32
CA ALA A 489 9.39 -13.22 -5.68
C ALA A 489 9.13 -12.21 -6.79
N THR A 490 9.86 -11.10 -6.77
CA THR A 490 9.95 -10.12 -7.87
C THR A 490 11.36 -10.11 -8.44
N PHE A 491 11.45 -9.90 -9.75
CA PHE A 491 12.69 -9.73 -10.49
C PHE A 491 12.53 -8.66 -11.58
N TRP A 492 13.51 -7.79 -11.70
CA TRP A 492 13.57 -6.74 -12.74
C TRP A 492 14.09 -7.36 -14.06
N PRO A 493 13.77 -6.82 -15.26
CA PRO A 493 14.23 -7.39 -16.53
C PRO A 493 15.72 -7.73 -16.52
N ALA A 494 16.00 -8.94 -16.98
CA ALA A 494 17.33 -9.48 -17.19
C ALA A 494 18.04 -8.69 -18.30
N ASN A 495 18.65 -7.56 -17.95
CA ASN A 495 19.83 -7.15 -18.67
C ASN A 495 20.95 -8.11 -18.23
N PRO A 496 21.54 -8.92 -19.14
CA PRO A 496 22.61 -9.86 -18.78
C PRO A 496 23.85 -9.18 -18.17
N PHE A 497 23.92 -7.84 -18.19
CA PHE A 497 24.98 -7.03 -17.60
C PHE A 497 24.53 -6.14 -16.43
N ALA A 498 23.26 -6.17 -16.02
CA ALA A 498 22.80 -5.48 -14.82
C ALA A 498 22.65 -6.50 -13.67
N TRP A 499 23.23 -6.18 -12.52
CA TRP A 499 23.18 -7.03 -11.33
C TRP A 499 21.75 -7.45 -10.97
N PHE A 500 21.55 -8.76 -10.78
CA PHE A 500 20.27 -9.37 -10.42
C PHE A 500 19.68 -8.72 -9.17
N ARG A 501 18.51 -8.08 -9.30
CA ARG A 501 17.68 -7.70 -8.15
C ARG A 501 16.61 -8.77 -7.98
N ILE A 502 16.87 -9.75 -7.11
CA ILE A 502 15.87 -10.71 -6.64
C ILE A 502 15.35 -10.20 -5.30
N GLY A 503 14.05 -9.93 -5.22
CA GLY A 503 13.37 -9.58 -3.98
C GLY A 503 12.38 -10.68 -3.60
N LEU A 504 12.41 -11.14 -2.35
CA LEU A 504 11.31 -11.94 -1.82
C LEU A 504 10.12 -11.03 -1.54
N ILE A 505 8.96 -11.43 -2.05
CA ILE A 505 7.69 -10.78 -1.75
C ILE A 505 7.24 -11.30 -0.38
N ARG A 506 7.02 -10.39 0.57
CA ARG A 506 6.57 -10.71 1.93
C ARG A 506 5.06 -10.64 2.08
#